data_AF-A0AAP5Z1H6-F1
#
_entry.id   AF-A0AAP5Z1H6-F1
#
_cell.length_a   1.000
_cell.length_b   1.000
_cell.length_c   1.000
_cell.angle_alpha   90.00
_cell.angle_beta   90.00
_cell.angle_gamma   90.00
#
_symmetry.space_group_name_H-M   'P 1'
#
loop_
_entity.id
_entity.type
_entity.pdbx_description
1 polymer ?
#
loop_
_entity_poly.entity_id
_entity_poly.type
_entity_poly.pdbx_seq_one_letter_code
_entity_poly.pdbx_strand_id
1 'polypeptide(L)' 'NIEIFKDGKRSVKTPGPYESNFNIVQKYHPLPKLGQNHTLIGSWLVNDRAAGISIREDSSLVTQDMARYIPHVILT' A
#
# COMPACT_ATOMS: atom_id res chain seq x y z
N ASN A 1 -9.30 -5.45 -5.19
CA ASN A 1 -9.87 -6.60 -4.45
C ASN A 1 -8.92 -6.98 -3.33
N ILE A 2 -8.98 -6.26 -2.21
CA ILE A 2 -8.18 -6.57 -1.01
C ILE A 2 -9.13 -6.64 0.18
N GLU A 3 -8.97 -7.66 1.02
CA GLU A 3 -9.70 -7.79 2.28
C GLU A 3 -8.71 -7.81 3.45
N ILE A 4 -9.03 -7.09 4.53
CA ILE A 4 -8.22 -7.09 5.76
C ILE A 4 -9.05 -7.67 6.88
N PHE A 5 -8.53 -8.70 7.55
CA PHE A 5 -9.16 -9.31 8.71
C PHE A 5 -8.41 -8.92 9.99
N LYS A 6 -9.16 -8.54 11.04
CA LYS A 6 -8.65 -8.26 12.39
C LYS A 6 -9.51 -9.06 13.36
N ASP A 7 -8.86 -9.82 14.25
CA ASP A 7 -9.55 -10.67 15.25
C ASP A 7 -10.61 -11.60 14.63
N GLY A 8 -10.29 -12.19 13.47
CA GLY A 8 -11.18 -13.08 12.72
C GLY A 8 -12.33 -12.37 12.00
N LYS A 9 -12.45 -11.03 12.12
CA LYS A 9 -13.51 -10.23 11.48
C LYS A 9 -12.96 -9.44 10.30
N ARG A 10 -13.70 -9.43 9.20
CA ARG A 10 -13.37 -8.57 8.05
C ARG A 10 -13.55 -7.10 8.43
N SER A 11 -12.47 -6.35 8.36
CA SER A 11 -12.41 -4.92 8.70
C SER A 11 -12.38 -4.01 7.47
N VAL A 12 -11.84 -4.46 6.34
CA VAL A 12 -11.77 -3.70 5.08
C VAL A 12 -12.08 -4.63 3.92
N LYS A 13 -12.75 -4.08 2.90
CA LYS A 13 -12.88 -4.67 1.57
C LYS A 13 -12.78 -3.58 0.52
N THR A 14 -11.90 -3.74 -0.46
CA THR A 14 -11.78 -2.82 -1.61
C THR A 14 -12.40 -3.43 -2.87
N PRO A 15 -12.99 -2.61 -3.76
CA PRO A 15 -13.49 -3.08 -5.05
C PRO A 15 -12.34 -3.48 -6.00
N GLY A 16 -12.70 -3.99 -7.17
CA GLY A 16 -11.79 -4.15 -8.31
C GLY A 16 -12.17 -5.33 -9.20
N PRO A 17 -11.48 -5.48 -10.35
CA PRO A 17 -11.91 -6.37 -11.42
C PRO A 17 -11.48 -7.83 -11.25
N TYR A 18 -10.75 -8.17 -10.18
CA TYR A 18 -10.21 -9.52 -10.00
C TYR A 18 -11.31 -10.47 -9.51
N GLU A 19 -12.02 -11.05 -10.46
CA GLU A 19 -13.02 -12.10 -10.25
C GLU A 19 -12.32 -13.46 -10.15
N SER A 20 -11.73 -13.73 -8.99
CA SER A 20 -11.07 -15.00 -8.68
C SER A 20 -11.65 -15.58 -7.39
N ASN A 21 -11.86 -16.90 -7.39
CA ASN A 21 -12.20 -17.63 -6.17
C ASN A 21 -10.97 -17.87 -5.27
N PHE A 22 -9.77 -17.58 -5.78
CA PHE A 22 -8.50 -17.77 -5.09
C PHE A 22 -7.92 -16.46 -4.60
N ASN A 23 -7.42 -16.47 -3.37
CA ASN A 23 -6.76 -15.36 -2.72
C ASN A 23 -5.41 -15.82 -2.17
N ILE A 24 -4.41 -14.93 -2.18
CA ILE A 24 -3.17 -15.12 -1.44
C ILE A 24 -3.36 -14.53 -0.05
N VAL A 25 -3.02 -15.30 0.99
CA VAL A 25 -3.09 -14.84 2.37
C VAL A 25 -1.69 -14.49 2.85
N GLN A 26 -1.55 -13.27 3.37
CA GLN A 26 -0.33 -12.80 4.03
C GLN A 26 -0.65 -12.30 5.45
N LYS A 27 0.35 -12.33 6.33
CA LYS A 27 0.23 -11.73 7.66
C LYS A 27 -0.02 -10.23 7.51
N TYR A 28 -1.01 -9.71 8.22
CA TYR A 28 -1.30 -8.28 8.19
C TYR A 28 -0.15 -7.47 8.79
N HIS A 29 0.35 -6.50 8.02
CA HIS A 29 1.35 -5.53 8.45
C HIS A 29 0.85 -4.13 8.05
N PRO A 30 0.35 -3.32 9.00
CA PRO A 30 -0.20 -2.01 8.68
C PRO A 30 0.90 -1.08 8.15
N LEU A 31 0.56 -0.26 7.16
CA LEU A 31 1.44 0.84 6.75
C LEU A 31 1.61 1.84 7.91
N PRO A 32 2.78 2.46 8.06
CA PRO A 32 2.98 3.58 8.99
C PRO A 32 1.91 4.66 8.79
N LYS A 33 1.35 5.17 9.89
CA LYS A 33 0.37 6.26 9.85
C LYS A 33 1.04 7.58 10.19
N LEU A 34 1.13 8.49 9.22
CA LEU A 34 1.62 9.85 9.39
C LEU A 34 0.45 10.82 9.30
N GLY A 35 0.14 11.48 10.42
CA GLY A 35 -1.06 12.31 10.53
C GLY A 35 -2.33 11.48 10.28
N GLN A 36 -3.05 11.80 9.21
CA GLN A 36 -4.28 11.08 8.81
C GLN A 36 -4.08 10.05 7.70
N ASN A 37 -2.86 9.90 7.19
CA ASN A 37 -2.59 9.05 6.02
C ASN A 37 -1.71 7.85 6.37
N HIS A 38 -1.86 6.80 5.59
CA HIS A 38 -1.05 5.61 5.59
C HIS A 38 0.02 5.75 4.49
N THR A 39 1.28 5.64 4.88
CA THR A 39 2.42 5.96 4.04
C THR A 39 3.07 4.68 3.50
N LEU A 40 3.25 4.62 2.18
CA LEU A 40 3.90 3.53 1.46
C LEU A 40 5.17 4.04 0.78
N ILE A 41 6.24 3.26 0.84
CA ILE A 41 7.46 3.48 0.06
C ILE A 41 7.46 2.52 -1.14
N GLY A 42 7.57 3.07 -2.34
CA GLY A 42 7.87 2.30 -3.55
C GLY A 42 9.38 2.33 -3.82
N SER A 43 9.95 1.19 -4.18
CA SER A 43 11.34 1.09 -4.64
C SER A 43 11.35 0.67 -6.11
N TRP A 44 12.03 1.44 -6.94
CA TRP A 44 12.09 1.22 -8.39
C TRP A 44 13.40 0.56 -8.79
N LEU A 45 13.28 -0.47 -9.62
CA LEU A 45 14.41 -1.09 -10.30
C LEU A 45 14.38 -0.71 -11.79
N VAL A 46 15.53 -0.42 -12.37
CA VAL A 46 15.75 -0.42 -13.82
C VAL A 46 16.63 -1.62 -14.13
N ASN A 47 16.06 -2.59 -14.84
CA ASN A 47 16.57 -3.96 -14.90
C ASN A 47 16.73 -4.55 -13.49
N ASP A 48 17.95 -4.90 -13.10
CA ASP A 48 18.35 -5.52 -11.84
C ASP A 48 18.92 -4.52 -10.82
N ARG A 49 18.88 -3.20 -11.12
CA ARG A 49 19.50 -2.17 -10.29
C ARG A 49 18.48 -1.21 -9.71
N ALA A 50 18.65 -0.88 -8.43
CA ALA A 50 17.87 0.16 -7.77
C ALA A 50 18.11 1.52 -8.43
N ALA A 51 17.02 2.22 -8.75
CA ALA A 51 17.04 3.45 -9.55
C ALA A 51 16.31 4.62 -8.87
N GLY A 52 15.57 4.37 -7.79
CA GLY A 52 14.91 5.44 -7.05
C GLY A 52 13.84 4.92 -6.10
N ILE A 53 13.27 5.83 -5.33
CA ILE A 53 12.12 5.56 -4.46
C ILE A 53 10.98 6.54 -4.74
N SER A 54 9.77 6.17 -4.32
CA SER A 54 8.63 7.07 -4.23
C SER A 54 7.97 6.94 -2.87
N ILE A 55 7.27 8.00 -2.44
CA ILE A 55 6.42 7.96 -1.26
C ILE A 55 4.98 8.22 -1.72
N ARG A 56 4.06 7.35 -1.30
CA ARG A 56 2.62 7.50 -1.55
C ARG A 56 1.85 7.51 -0.24
N GLU A 57 0.84 8.37 -0.17
CA GLU A 57 -0.04 8.47 0.98
C GLU A 57 -1.52 8.37 0.61
N ASP A 58 -2.25 7.58 1.39
CA ASP A 58 -3.69 7.40 1.25
C ASP A 58 -4.35 7.48 2.64
N SER A 59 -5.55 8.07 2.75
CA SER A 59 -6.28 8.08 4.02
C SER A 59 -6.86 6.70 4.36
N SER A 60 -7.05 5.84 3.36
CA SER A 60 -7.50 4.47 3.52
C SER A 60 -6.36 3.50 3.85
N LEU A 61 -6.69 2.34 4.40
CA LEU A 61 -5.72 1.32 4.83
C LEU A 61 -5.03 0.59 3.67
N VAL A 62 -5.57 0.71 2.45
CA VAL A 62 -5.03 0.09 1.23
C VAL A 62 -4.75 1.24 0.27
N THR A 63 -3.50 1.43 -0.14
CA THR A 63 -3.14 2.48 -1.10
C THR A 63 -3.88 2.27 -2.43
N GLN A 64 -4.63 3.26 -2.89
CA GLN A 64 -5.42 3.20 -4.13
C GLN A 64 -4.81 4.04 -5.25
N ASP A 65 -5.44 4.08 -6.42
CA ASP A 65 -4.93 4.81 -7.60
C ASP A 65 -4.83 6.33 -7.34
N MET A 66 -5.76 6.88 -6.57
CA MET A 66 -5.80 8.29 -6.20
C MET A 66 -4.90 8.65 -5.00
N ALA A 67 -4.11 7.70 -4.48
CA ALA A 67 -3.17 8.01 -3.41
C ALA A 67 -2.13 9.03 -3.89
N ARG A 68 -1.88 10.03 -3.04
CA ARG A 68 -1.04 11.18 -3.37
C ARG A 68 0.42 10.78 -3.47
N TYR A 69 1.14 11.31 -4.46
CA TYR A 69 2.60 11.27 -4.48
C TYR A 69 3.14 12.37 -3.58
N ILE A 70 4.02 11.99 -2.65
CA ILE A 70 4.61 12.91 -1.68
C ILE A 70 6.03 13.24 -2.15
N PRO A 71 6.37 14.54 -2.32
CA PRO A 71 7.74 14.95 -2.57
C PRO A 71 8.65 14.51 -1.43
N HIS A 72 9.84 14.02 -1.77
CA HIS A 72 10.83 13.62 -0.79
C HIS A 72 12.23 14.05 -1.25
N VAL A 73 13.14 14.15 -0.29
CA VAL A 73 14.56 14.43 -0.52
C VAL A 73 15.38 13.49 0.35
N ILE A 74 16.51 13.03 -0.19
CA ILE A 74 17.51 12.29 0.58
C ILE A 74 18.51 13.33 1.10
N LEU A 75 18.61 13.47 2.42
CA LEU A 75 19.56 14.37 3.05
C LEU A 75 20.86 13.61 3.31
N THR A 76 21.99 14.30 3.11
CA THR A 76 23.35 13.81 3.32
C THR A 76 24.02 14.58 4.44
#